data_AF-A0A2V6W735-F1
#
_entry.id   AF-A0A2V6W735-F1
#
_cell.length_a   1.000
_cell.length_b   1.000
_cell.length_c   1.000
_cell.angle_alpha   90.00
_cell.angle_beta   90.00
_cell.angle_gamma   90.00
#
_symmetry.space_group_name_H-M   'P 1'
#
loop_
_entity.id
_entity.type
_entity.pdbx_description
1 polymer ?
#
loop_
_entity_poly.entity_id
_entity_poly.type
_entity_poly.pdbx_seq_one_letter_code
_entity_poly.pdbx_strand_id
1 'polypeptide(L)'
;MALEWFGEGATSISMASATGLFNQEGVRWDRSMLEAVGLDAARLFPLRDRGEPWRGLRAPWAARWPRLREAAWFPAVGDGAAGNVGSGCTGPTRIAVNVGTSAAMRLVTPAPPAAAPPGLWRYRIDGRLSIVGGALSEGGNVYAWCLDVLRLPPERELEGRLRRAAERDHGLAVLPFLAGERSPGWRGRARAAVTGLSLATTPIEVLQAALESVALRLGLIYERLAPLAAPAHEVVASGGALVRSRVWAQMIADALGRALRLD
;
A
#
# COMPACT_ATOMS: atom_id res chain seq x y z
N MET A 1 22.30 -6.33 8.97
CA MET A 1 21.77 -6.17 10.35
C MET A 1 21.82 -7.46 11.16
N ALA A 2 20.87 -8.40 11.08
CA ALA A 2 20.85 -9.57 11.99
C ALA A 2 22.14 -10.41 11.96
N LEU A 3 22.62 -10.75 10.76
CA LEU A 3 23.88 -11.47 10.56
C LEU A 3 25.09 -10.74 11.18
N GLU A 4 25.14 -9.42 11.09
CA GLU A 4 26.24 -8.62 11.63
C GLU A 4 26.16 -8.50 13.14
N TRP A 5 24.95 -8.30 13.67
CA TRP A 5 24.69 -8.01 15.09
C TRP A 5 24.72 -9.25 15.96
N PHE A 6 24.26 -10.39 15.45
CA PHE A 6 24.13 -11.65 16.20
C PHE A 6 25.01 -12.78 15.66
N GLY A 7 25.58 -12.62 14.46
CA GLY A 7 26.38 -13.69 13.82
C GLY A 7 25.53 -14.76 13.13
N GLU A 8 24.21 -14.68 13.25
CA GLU A 8 23.25 -15.56 12.60
C GLU A 8 22.27 -14.75 11.73
N GLY A 9 22.02 -15.21 10.51
CA GLY A 9 21.02 -14.62 9.61
C GLY A 9 19.73 -15.43 9.61
N ALA A 10 18.60 -14.73 9.55
CA ALA A 10 17.31 -15.35 9.27
C ALA A 10 16.47 -14.41 8.38
N THR A 11 15.56 -14.97 7.61
CA THR A 11 14.53 -14.19 6.91
C THR A 11 13.24 -14.29 7.70
N SER A 12 12.63 -13.15 8.01
CA SER A 12 11.35 -13.17 8.70
C SER A 12 10.26 -13.77 7.81
N ILE A 13 9.23 -14.38 8.40
CA ILE A 13 8.04 -14.81 7.64
C ILE A 13 7.46 -13.65 6.83
N SER A 14 7.42 -12.45 7.40
CA SER A 14 6.92 -11.27 6.69
C SER A 14 7.69 -10.99 5.40
N MET A 15 9.03 -10.93 5.48
CA MET A 15 9.86 -10.64 4.32
C MET A 15 9.89 -11.79 3.32
N ALA A 16 9.96 -13.04 3.80
CA ALA A 16 9.97 -14.24 2.95
C ALA A 16 8.70 -14.32 2.09
N SER A 17 7.55 -13.97 2.68
CA SER A 17 6.24 -14.12 2.04
C SER A 17 6.01 -13.24 0.80
N ALA A 18 6.82 -12.19 0.61
CA ALA A 18 6.74 -11.31 -0.55
C ALA A 18 7.79 -11.63 -1.64
N THR A 19 8.64 -12.64 -1.45
CA THR A 19 9.72 -12.98 -2.39
C THR A 19 9.24 -13.70 -3.66
N GLY A 20 8.04 -14.28 -3.64
CA GLY A 20 7.59 -15.22 -4.66
C GLY A 20 8.19 -16.63 -4.54
N LEU A 21 9.06 -16.88 -3.57
CA LEU A 21 9.71 -18.18 -3.32
C LEU A 21 9.14 -18.89 -2.09
N PHE A 22 8.13 -18.33 -1.43
CA PHE A 22 7.61 -18.78 -0.15
C PHE A 22 6.22 -19.40 -0.28
N ASN A 23 6.05 -20.58 0.30
CA ASN A 23 4.75 -21.23 0.39
C ASN A 23 3.94 -20.64 1.56
N GLN A 24 2.89 -19.92 1.21
CA GLN A 24 2.05 -19.18 2.14
C GLN A 24 1.32 -20.06 3.15
N GLU A 25 0.88 -21.26 2.76
CA GLU A 25 0.16 -22.19 3.64
C GLU A 25 1.12 -22.99 4.51
N GLY A 26 2.17 -23.52 3.89
CA GLY A 26 3.15 -24.40 4.51
C GLY A 26 4.22 -23.71 5.35
N VAL A 27 4.27 -22.37 5.32
CA VAL A 27 5.25 -21.53 6.03
C VAL A 27 6.69 -22.02 5.84
N ARG A 28 7.06 -22.23 4.57
CA ARG A 28 8.37 -22.74 4.17
C ARG A 28 8.74 -22.20 2.80
N TRP A 29 10.02 -22.30 2.45
CA TRP A 29 10.42 -22.05 1.06
C TRP A 29 9.74 -23.05 0.14
N ASP A 30 9.17 -22.55 -0.96
CA ASP A 30 8.43 -23.35 -1.92
C ASP A 30 9.39 -24.06 -2.86
N ARG A 31 9.44 -25.38 -2.76
CA ARG A 31 10.37 -26.21 -3.54
C ARG A 31 10.21 -26.02 -5.04
N SER A 32 8.97 -25.95 -5.54
CA SER A 32 8.70 -25.83 -6.97
C SER A 32 9.16 -24.47 -7.51
N MET A 33 8.95 -23.40 -6.74
CA MET A 33 9.42 -22.06 -7.10
C MET A 33 10.94 -21.97 -7.08
N LEU A 34 11.59 -22.58 -6.09
CA LEU A 34 13.06 -22.65 -6.00
C LEU A 34 13.68 -23.40 -7.17
N GLU A 35 13.14 -24.57 -7.51
CA GLU A 35 13.56 -25.37 -8.67
C GLU A 35 13.41 -24.56 -9.98
N ALA A 36 12.28 -23.84 -10.14
CA ALA A 36 12.03 -23.03 -11.33
C ALA A 36 13.03 -21.88 -11.54
N VAL A 37 13.60 -21.34 -10.46
CA VAL A 37 14.63 -20.28 -10.53
C VAL A 37 16.06 -20.81 -10.33
N GLY A 38 16.25 -22.13 -10.24
CA GLY A 38 17.56 -22.76 -10.08
C GLY A 38 18.23 -22.48 -8.72
N LEU A 39 17.44 -22.30 -7.66
CA LEU A 39 17.94 -22.07 -6.30
C LEU A 39 17.76 -23.32 -5.42
N ASP A 40 18.75 -23.56 -4.56
CA ASP A 40 18.66 -24.54 -3.48
C ASP A 40 18.21 -23.84 -2.19
N ALA A 41 17.25 -24.44 -1.47
CA ALA A 41 16.80 -23.96 -0.16
C ALA A 41 17.95 -23.81 0.84
N ALA A 42 19.00 -24.64 0.75
CA ALA A 42 20.18 -24.54 1.61
C ALA A 42 20.98 -23.23 1.41
N ARG A 43 20.75 -22.50 0.31
CA ARG A 43 21.36 -21.19 0.05
C ARG A 43 20.54 -20.02 0.60
N LEU A 44 19.34 -20.29 1.11
CA LEU A 44 18.48 -19.30 1.71
C LEU A 44 18.65 -19.29 3.22
N PHE A 45 18.44 -18.13 3.83
CA PHE A 45 18.42 -18.06 5.28
C PHE A 45 17.23 -18.87 5.84
N PRO A 46 17.37 -19.44 7.05
CA PRO A 46 16.26 -20.05 7.75
C PRO A 46 15.16 -19.00 8.01
N LEU A 47 13.93 -19.49 8.09
CA LEU A 47 12.77 -18.65 8.39
C LEU A 47 12.68 -18.40 9.89
N ARG A 48 12.23 -17.20 10.27
CA ARG A 48 12.01 -16.81 11.68
C ARG A 48 10.68 -16.07 11.84
N ASP A 49 9.88 -16.46 12.82
CA ASP A 49 8.61 -15.77 13.11
C ASP A 49 8.76 -14.68 14.18
N ARG A 50 7.76 -13.80 14.32
CA ARG A 50 7.74 -12.71 15.31
C ARG A 50 7.98 -13.15 16.75
N GLY A 51 7.70 -14.41 17.08
CA GLY A 51 7.86 -14.98 18.42
C GLY A 51 9.30 -15.33 18.78
N GLU A 52 10.23 -15.20 17.83
CA GLU A 52 11.61 -15.65 17.94
C GLU A 52 12.58 -14.46 17.82
N PRO A 53 12.67 -13.59 18.84
CA PRO A 53 13.60 -12.47 18.79
C PRO A 53 15.06 -12.94 18.97
N TRP A 54 15.99 -12.18 18.38
CA TRP A 54 17.41 -12.26 18.77
C TRP A 54 17.65 -11.52 20.08
N ARG A 55 18.64 -11.99 20.85
CA ARG A 55 19.16 -11.34 22.06
C ARG A 55 20.67 -11.52 22.12
N GLY A 56 21.35 -10.71 22.93
CA GLY A 56 22.79 -10.78 23.09
C GLY A 56 23.51 -10.24 21.86
N LEU A 57 23.56 -8.91 21.72
CA LEU A 57 24.37 -8.27 20.69
C LEU A 57 25.83 -8.76 20.76
N ARG A 58 26.46 -9.01 19.62
CA ARG A 58 27.91 -9.32 19.55
C ARG A 58 28.74 -8.17 20.10
N ALA A 59 29.92 -8.50 20.62
CA ALA A 59 30.79 -7.59 21.37
C ALA A 59 30.96 -6.17 20.76
N PRO A 60 31.23 -5.98 19.45
CA PRO A 60 31.37 -4.64 18.89
C PRO A 60 30.10 -3.78 19.05
N TRP A 61 28.92 -4.39 18.87
CA TRP A 61 27.62 -3.73 18.95
C TRP A 61 27.14 -3.57 20.40
N ALA A 62 27.41 -4.56 21.24
CA ALA A 62 27.16 -4.51 22.68
C ALA A 62 28.02 -3.48 23.42
N ALA A 63 29.22 -3.19 22.91
CA ALA A 63 30.07 -2.10 23.39
C ALA A 63 29.56 -0.74 22.88
N ARG A 64 29.17 -0.66 21.59
CA ARG A 64 28.61 0.55 20.98
C ARG A 64 27.27 0.97 21.61
N TRP A 65 26.41 -0.01 21.93
CA TRP A 65 25.07 0.21 22.49
C TRP A 65 24.81 -0.63 23.76
N PRO A 66 25.41 -0.27 24.91
CA PRO A 66 25.32 -1.09 26.12
C PRO A 66 23.89 -1.32 26.61
N ARG A 67 22.99 -0.33 26.45
CA ARG A 67 21.58 -0.42 26.84
C ARG A 67 20.77 -1.41 25.99
N LEU A 68 21.24 -1.74 24.79
CA LEU A 68 20.55 -2.64 23.87
C LEU A 68 21.15 -4.05 23.83
N ARG A 69 22.16 -4.32 24.67
CA ARG A 69 22.88 -5.60 24.69
C ARG A 69 21.95 -6.81 24.81
N GLU A 70 21.01 -6.75 25.75
CA GLU A 70 20.03 -7.81 26.04
C GLU A 70 18.62 -7.51 25.51
N ALA A 71 18.46 -6.41 24.75
CA ALA A 71 17.19 -6.07 24.16
C ALA A 71 16.71 -7.19 23.22
N ALA A 72 15.40 -7.38 23.16
CA ALA A 72 14.80 -8.25 22.16
C ALA A 72 14.81 -7.54 20.81
N TRP A 73 15.40 -8.16 19.80
CA TRP A 73 15.37 -7.69 18.43
C TRP A 73 14.44 -8.59 17.63
N PHE A 74 13.29 -8.06 17.22
CA PHE A 74 12.30 -8.84 16.49
C PHE A 74 12.62 -8.92 14.99
N PRO A 75 12.23 -10.00 14.30
CA PRO A 75 12.35 -10.09 12.84
C PRO A 75 11.69 -8.94 12.11
N ALA A 76 12.33 -8.52 11.01
CA ALA A 76 11.87 -7.42 10.20
C ALA A 76 10.46 -7.68 9.66
N VAL A 77 9.62 -6.66 9.63
CA VAL A 77 8.31 -6.71 8.99
C VAL A 77 8.36 -5.84 7.74
N GLY A 78 7.74 -6.30 6.65
CA GLY A 78 7.69 -5.52 5.42
C GLY A 78 7.08 -4.13 5.67
N ASP A 79 7.61 -3.10 5.03
CA ASP A 79 7.21 -1.71 5.23
C ASP A 79 5.70 -1.46 5.07
N GLY A 80 5.07 -2.07 4.07
CA GLY A 80 3.63 -1.99 3.83
C GLY A 80 2.81 -2.63 4.94
N ALA A 81 3.31 -3.71 5.57
CA ALA A 81 2.66 -4.31 6.74
C ALA A 81 2.90 -3.48 8.01
N ALA A 82 4.12 -3.00 8.22
CA ALA A 82 4.47 -2.14 9.34
C ALA A 82 3.67 -0.83 9.33
N GLY A 83 3.56 -0.17 8.17
CA GLY A 83 2.74 1.04 8.00
C GLY A 83 1.25 0.79 8.26
N ASN A 84 0.73 -0.36 7.82
CA ASN A 84 -0.66 -0.73 8.07
C ASN A 84 -0.95 -0.93 9.57
N VAL A 85 -0.08 -1.67 10.26
CA VAL A 85 -0.15 -1.87 11.71
C VAL A 85 0.02 -0.54 12.45
N GLY A 86 0.92 0.32 11.99
CA GLY A 86 1.20 1.64 12.55
C GLY A 86 -0.02 2.57 12.55
N SER A 87 -0.86 2.53 11.50
CA SER A 87 -2.14 3.25 11.45
C SER A 87 -3.28 2.56 12.23
N GLY A 88 -2.94 1.64 13.14
CA GLY A 88 -3.91 0.93 13.98
C GLY A 88 -4.81 -0.04 13.22
N CYS A 89 -4.46 -0.40 11.98
CA CYS A 89 -5.19 -1.37 11.16
C CYS A 89 -4.56 -2.76 11.34
N THR A 90 -4.89 -3.42 12.43
CA THR A 90 -4.24 -4.67 12.88
C THR A 90 -5.10 -5.92 12.72
N GLY A 91 -6.30 -5.78 12.15
CA GLY A 91 -7.23 -6.88 11.95
C GLY A 91 -8.33 -6.54 10.92
N PRO A 92 -9.39 -7.36 10.83
CA PRO A 92 -10.39 -7.25 9.78
C PRO A 92 -11.38 -6.09 9.97
N THR A 93 -11.32 -5.39 11.11
CA THR A 93 -12.24 -4.30 11.44
C THR A 93 -11.83 -2.95 10.84
N ARG A 94 -10.66 -2.87 10.20
CA ARG A 94 -10.16 -1.63 9.59
C ARG A 94 -9.44 -1.91 8.27
N ILE A 95 -9.81 -1.16 7.24
CA ILE A 95 -9.06 -1.07 5.99
C ILE A 95 -8.22 0.19 6.03
N ALA A 96 -6.92 0.07 5.78
CA ALA A 96 -6.05 1.23 5.62
C ALA A 96 -6.05 1.69 4.16
N VAL A 97 -6.13 3.00 3.95
CA VAL A 97 -5.88 3.69 2.69
C VAL A 97 -4.70 4.63 2.93
N ASN A 98 -3.63 4.50 2.16
CA ASN A 98 -2.52 5.45 2.20
C ASN A 98 -2.36 6.09 0.83
N VAL A 99 -2.40 7.42 0.77
CA VAL A 99 -2.12 8.21 -0.43
C VAL A 99 -0.89 9.09 -0.17
N GLY A 100 0.27 8.53 -0.49
CA GLY A 100 1.54 9.25 -0.59
C GLY A 100 1.80 9.65 -2.04
N THR A 101 3.06 9.57 -2.49
CA THR A 101 3.40 9.71 -3.92
C THR A 101 2.59 8.74 -4.79
N SER A 102 2.39 7.52 -4.29
CA SER A 102 1.50 6.49 -4.84
C SER A 102 0.42 6.14 -3.83
N ALA A 103 -0.64 5.43 -4.23
CA ALA A 103 -1.70 5.00 -3.33
C ALA A 103 -1.73 3.49 -3.08
N ALA A 104 -2.24 3.06 -1.93
CA ALA A 104 -2.49 1.65 -1.62
C ALA A 104 -3.62 1.46 -0.61
N MET A 105 -4.37 0.36 -0.75
CA MET A 105 -5.35 -0.09 0.23
C MET A 105 -5.02 -1.48 0.73
N ARG A 106 -5.20 -1.71 2.03
CA ARG A 106 -4.74 -2.93 2.69
C ARG A 106 -5.65 -3.31 3.85
N LEU A 107 -5.77 -4.62 4.09
CA LEU A 107 -6.56 -5.22 5.16
C LEU A 107 -5.76 -6.34 5.81
N VAL A 108 -5.74 -6.37 7.15
CA VAL A 108 -5.17 -7.49 7.90
C VAL A 108 -6.22 -8.56 8.11
N THR A 109 -5.84 -9.80 7.89
CA THR A 109 -6.71 -10.98 8.02
C THR A 109 -5.96 -12.12 8.72
N PRO A 110 -6.67 -13.05 9.37
CA PRO A 110 -6.06 -14.26 9.91
C PRO A 110 -5.41 -15.14 8.82
N ALA A 111 -4.46 -15.98 9.23
CA ALA A 111 -3.88 -17.06 8.46
C ALA A 111 -4.51 -18.44 8.82
N PRO A 112 -4.40 -19.49 7.97
CA PRO A 112 -3.72 -19.52 6.68
C PRO A 112 -4.47 -18.70 5.62
N PRO A 113 -3.73 -18.11 4.67
CA PRO A 113 -4.32 -17.20 3.72
C PRO A 113 -5.10 -17.96 2.64
N ALA A 114 -6.38 -17.60 2.46
CA ALA A 114 -7.06 -17.87 1.19
C ALA A 114 -6.32 -17.14 0.04
N ALA A 115 -6.53 -17.61 -1.19
CA ALA A 115 -6.02 -16.93 -2.38
C ALA A 115 -6.38 -15.43 -2.36
N ALA A 116 -5.47 -14.58 -2.87
CA ALA A 116 -5.78 -13.17 -3.01
C ALA A 116 -6.92 -12.97 -4.02
N PRO A 117 -7.89 -12.08 -3.76
CA PRO A 117 -8.88 -11.72 -4.78
C PRO A 117 -8.21 -11.28 -6.09
N PRO A 118 -8.81 -11.56 -7.26
CA PRO A 118 -8.22 -11.21 -8.55
C PRO A 118 -7.80 -9.73 -8.64
N GLY A 119 -6.54 -9.49 -9.01
CA GLY A 119 -5.95 -8.16 -9.11
C GLY A 119 -5.34 -7.62 -7.82
N LEU A 120 -5.55 -8.30 -6.68
CA LEU A 120 -4.90 -7.99 -5.41
C LEU A 120 -3.71 -8.92 -5.16
N TRP A 121 -2.88 -8.55 -4.20
CA TRP A 121 -1.78 -9.36 -3.68
C TRP A 121 -2.03 -9.70 -2.21
N ARG A 122 -1.30 -10.71 -1.71
CA ARG A 122 -1.35 -11.10 -0.30
C ARG A 122 0.02 -11.59 0.15
N TYR A 123 0.45 -11.14 1.32
CA TYR A 123 1.67 -11.61 1.98
C TYR A 123 1.47 -11.69 3.51
N ARG A 124 2.42 -12.27 4.24
CA ARG A 124 2.36 -12.46 5.69
C ARG A 124 2.85 -11.24 6.46
N ILE A 125 2.26 -11.01 7.63
CA ILE A 125 2.84 -10.17 8.68
C ILE A 125 3.69 -11.05 9.61
N ASP A 126 3.16 -12.23 9.94
CA ASP A 126 3.78 -13.22 10.80
C ASP A 126 3.13 -14.60 10.54
N GLY A 127 3.43 -15.60 11.37
CA GLY A 127 2.83 -16.94 11.26
C GLY A 127 1.30 -16.96 11.36
N ARG A 128 0.68 -15.97 12.02
CA ARG A 128 -0.75 -15.89 12.38
C ARG A 128 -1.55 -14.91 11.53
N LEU A 129 -0.90 -13.88 10.99
CA LEU A 129 -1.55 -12.77 10.29
C LEU A 129 -1.04 -12.62 8.87
N SER A 130 -1.97 -12.31 7.97
CA SER A 130 -1.70 -11.95 6.58
C SER A 130 -2.25 -10.55 6.29
N ILE A 131 -1.68 -9.92 5.28
CA ILE A 131 -2.17 -8.66 4.74
C ILE A 131 -2.51 -8.87 3.27
N VAL A 132 -3.72 -8.45 2.90
CA VAL A 132 -4.21 -8.45 1.52
C VAL A 132 -4.40 -7.01 1.08
N GLY A 133 -4.06 -6.70 -0.15
CA GLY A 133 -4.12 -5.32 -0.61
C GLY A 133 -3.93 -5.13 -2.11
N GLY A 134 -4.14 -3.90 -2.52
CA GLY A 134 -3.85 -3.41 -3.86
C GLY A 134 -3.04 -2.12 -3.78
N ALA A 135 -2.22 -1.88 -4.80
CA ALA A 135 -1.45 -0.65 -4.92
C ALA A 135 -1.65 -0.02 -6.29
N LEU A 136 -1.73 1.31 -6.34
CA LEU A 136 -1.81 2.14 -7.53
C LEU A 136 -0.50 2.86 -7.71
N SER A 137 0.06 2.93 -8.91
CA SER A 137 1.25 3.76 -9.18
C SER A 137 0.95 5.25 -8.96
N GLU A 138 -0.33 5.58 -9.05
CA GLU A 138 -0.94 6.87 -8.97
C GLU A 138 -1.33 7.23 -7.53
N GLY A 139 -0.99 8.44 -7.13
CA GLY A 139 -1.33 9.06 -5.86
C GLY A 139 -1.03 10.55 -5.98
N GLY A 140 -0.34 11.12 -4.99
CA GLY A 140 0.09 12.51 -5.01
C GLY A 140 0.99 12.88 -6.19
N ASN A 141 1.62 11.90 -6.87
CA ASN A 141 2.35 12.16 -8.12
C ASN A 141 1.45 12.64 -9.27
N VAL A 142 0.19 12.19 -9.35
CA VAL A 142 -0.78 12.65 -10.35
C VAL A 142 -1.10 14.11 -10.11
N TYR A 143 -1.36 14.48 -8.86
CA TYR A 143 -1.57 15.87 -8.45
C TYR A 143 -0.36 16.73 -8.85
N ALA A 144 0.85 16.35 -8.44
CA ALA A 144 2.07 17.09 -8.74
C ALA A 144 2.33 17.22 -10.26
N TRP A 145 2.08 16.16 -11.03
CA TRP A 145 2.21 16.18 -12.48
C TRP A 145 1.19 17.13 -13.13
N CYS A 146 -0.07 17.10 -12.70
CA CYS A 146 -1.10 18.02 -13.18
C CYS A 146 -0.76 19.48 -12.86
N LEU A 147 -0.19 19.77 -11.68
CA LEU A 147 0.23 21.13 -11.34
C LEU A 147 1.21 21.70 -12.37
N ASP A 148 2.23 20.91 -12.69
CA ASP A 148 3.30 21.29 -13.60
C ASP A 148 2.79 21.41 -15.04
N VAL A 149 2.16 20.34 -15.56
CA VAL A 149 1.75 20.26 -16.97
C VAL A 149 0.62 21.22 -17.31
N LEU A 150 -0.34 21.40 -16.40
CA LEU A 150 -1.48 22.30 -16.60
C LEU A 150 -1.18 23.73 -16.14
N ARG A 151 0.02 23.99 -15.60
CA ARG A 151 0.47 25.28 -15.09
C ARG A 151 -0.51 25.89 -14.08
N LEU A 152 -0.97 25.07 -13.15
CA LEU A 152 -1.92 25.47 -12.13
C LEU A 152 -1.26 26.37 -11.07
N PRO A 153 -2.03 27.24 -10.39
CA PRO A 153 -1.50 28.08 -9.33
C PRO A 153 -1.01 27.26 -8.12
N PRO A 154 -0.28 27.88 -7.18
CA PRO A 154 0.21 27.20 -5.98
C PRO A 154 -0.89 26.52 -5.15
N GLU A 155 -0.54 25.43 -4.44
CA GLU A 155 -1.47 24.57 -3.69
C GLU A 155 -2.47 25.34 -2.80
N ARG A 156 -2.02 26.42 -2.15
CA ARG A 156 -2.84 27.24 -1.24
C ARG A 156 -4.09 27.84 -1.89
N GLU A 157 -4.09 28.04 -3.20
CA GLU A 157 -5.21 28.61 -3.97
C GLU A 157 -6.06 27.53 -4.66
N LEU A 158 -5.57 26.29 -4.71
CA LEU A 158 -6.20 25.22 -5.46
C LEU A 158 -7.35 24.55 -4.73
N GLU A 159 -7.24 24.34 -3.42
CA GLU A 159 -8.29 23.64 -2.66
C GLU A 159 -9.65 24.34 -2.79
N GLY A 160 -9.67 25.67 -2.69
CA GLY A 160 -10.90 26.45 -2.86
C GLY A 160 -11.45 26.42 -4.29
N ARG A 161 -10.59 26.32 -5.30
CA ARG A 161 -10.98 26.20 -6.71
C ARG A 161 -11.50 24.79 -7.03
N LEU A 162 -10.81 23.75 -6.56
CA LEU A 162 -11.25 22.36 -6.67
C LEU A 162 -12.60 22.16 -6.01
N ARG A 163 -12.81 22.73 -4.81
CA ARG A 163 -14.11 22.64 -4.13
C ARG A 163 -15.25 23.20 -4.99
N ARG A 164 -15.06 24.36 -5.62
CA ARG A 164 -16.07 24.96 -6.51
C ARG A 164 -16.25 24.18 -7.81
N ALA A 165 -15.17 23.64 -8.36
CA ALA A 165 -15.23 22.82 -9.57
C ALA A 165 -16.02 21.52 -9.30
N ALA A 166 -15.80 20.89 -8.14
CA ALA A 166 -16.47 19.68 -7.69
C ALA A 166 -17.99 19.83 -7.48
N GLU A 167 -18.52 21.06 -7.44
CA GLU A 167 -19.96 21.33 -7.39
C GLU A 167 -20.64 21.18 -8.77
N ARG A 168 -19.87 20.97 -9.85
CA ARG A 168 -20.35 20.88 -11.23
C ARG A 168 -19.84 19.60 -11.89
N ASP A 169 -20.66 19.03 -12.79
CA ASP A 169 -20.22 17.96 -13.67
C ASP A 169 -19.36 18.54 -14.80
N HIS A 170 -18.14 18.03 -14.92
CA HIS A 170 -17.20 18.40 -15.98
C HIS A 170 -17.28 17.51 -17.24
N GLY A 171 -17.99 16.37 -17.18
CA GLY A 171 -18.12 15.43 -18.31
C GLY A 171 -16.83 14.73 -18.76
N LEU A 172 -15.71 14.94 -18.07
CA LEU A 172 -14.43 14.31 -18.36
C LEU A 172 -14.34 12.90 -17.77
N ALA A 173 -13.65 12.00 -18.48
CA ALA A 173 -13.23 10.71 -17.96
C ALA A 173 -11.73 10.52 -18.12
N VAL A 174 -11.07 10.08 -17.05
CA VAL A 174 -9.61 9.91 -16.99
C VAL A 174 -9.23 8.47 -16.63
N LEU A 175 -8.30 7.90 -17.39
CA LEU A 175 -7.49 6.77 -16.96
C LEU A 175 -6.15 7.31 -16.44
N PRO A 176 -5.79 7.10 -15.15
CA PRO A 176 -4.69 7.85 -14.55
C PRO A 176 -3.30 7.23 -14.78
N PHE A 177 -3.16 6.28 -15.72
CA PHE A 177 -1.99 5.39 -15.88
C PHE A 177 -0.71 6.07 -16.40
N LEU A 178 -0.31 7.20 -15.81
CA LEU A 178 0.89 7.97 -16.15
C LEU A 178 2.16 7.13 -15.97
N ALA A 179 2.18 6.23 -14.98
CA ALA A 179 3.30 5.34 -14.69
C ALA A 179 2.96 3.85 -14.94
N GLY A 180 1.92 3.57 -15.72
CA GLY A 180 1.39 2.24 -15.93
C GLY A 180 0.60 1.69 -14.74
N GLU A 181 -0.19 0.66 -14.99
CA GLU A 181 -1.15 0.14 -14.03
C GLU A 181 -0.56 -1.01 -13.19
N ARG A 182 -0.72 -0.90 -11.86
CA ARG A 182 -0.55 -2.02 -10.90
C ARG A 182 -1.92 -2.65 -10.62
N SER A 183 -2.40 -2.66 -9.38
CA SER A 183 -3.71 -3.25 -9.07
C SER A 183 -4.88 -2.42 -9.64
N PRO A 184 -6.02 -3.06 -9.96
CA PRO A 184 -6.21 -4.51 -10.13
C PRO A 184 -5.77 -5.07 -11.50
N GLY A 185 -5.51 -4.24 -12.52
CA GLY A 185 -5.35 -4.72 -13.90
C GLY A 185 -3.97 -5.26 -14.29
N TRP A 186 -2.91 -4.91 -13.56
CA TRP A 186 -1.52 -5.30 -13.78
C TRP A 186 -0.98 -4.98 -15.19
N ARG A 187 -1.46 -3.89 -15.80
CA ARG A 187 -1.04 -3.44 -17.13
C ARG A 187 0.09 -2.43 -17.01
N GLY A 188 1.32 -2.89 -16.76
CA GLY A 188 2.50 -2.02 -16.60
C GLY A 188 2.84 -1.16 -17.83
N ARG A 189 2.32 -1.50 -19.02
CA ARG A 189 2.48 -0.70 -20.25
C ARG A 189 1.30 0.23 -20.55
N ALA A 190 0.28 0.28 -19.68
CA ALA A 190 -0.82 1.20 -19.84
C ALA A 190 -0.33 2.65 -19.86
N ARG A 191 -1.12 3.52 -20.48
CA ARG A 191 -0.88 4.96 -20.56
C ARG A 191 -2.13 5.69 -20.15
N ALA A 192 -1.94 6.88 -19.59
CA ALA A 192 -3.05 7.73 -19.22
C ALA A 192 -3.86 8.14 -20.46
N ALA A 193 -5.16 8.37 -20.26
CA ALA A 193 -6.06 8.87 -21.28
C ALA A 193 -7.03 9.86 -20.64
N VAL A 194 -7.34 10.94 -21.36
CA VAL A 194 -8.36 11.92 -20.99
C VAL A 194 -9.35 12.00 -22.13
N THR A 195 -10.63 11.86 -21.84
CA THR A 195 -11.72 11.93 -22.82
C THR A 195 -12.79 12.92 -22.37
N GLY A 196 -13.60 13.40 -23.31
CA GLY A 196 -14.63 14.42 -23.03
C GLY A 196 -14.13 15.87 -23.10
N LEU A 197 -12.90 16.10 -23.56
CA LEU A 197 -12.35 17.45 -23.71
C LEU A 197 -13.17 18.28 -24.72
N SER A 198 -13.38 19.55 -24.38
CA SER A 198 -13.95 20.57 -25.27
C SER A 198 -13.14 21.87 -25.18
N LEU A 199 -13.43 22.83 -26.06
CA LEU A 199 -12.82 24.17 -25.99
C LEU A 199 -13.15 24.92 -24.69
N ALA A 200 -14.20 24.52 -23.98
CA ALA A 200 -14.58 25.10 -22.69
C ALA A 200 -13.85 24.45 -21.50
N THR A 201 -13.19 23.31 -21.70
CA THR A 201 -12.52 22.58 -20.62
C THR A 201 -11.39 23.40 -20.01
N THR A 202 -11.38 23.47 -18.68
CA THR A 202 -10.43 24.22 -17.90
C THR A 202 -9.36 23.32 -17.26
N PRO A 203 -8.16 23.87 -16.95
CA PRO A 203 -7.12 23.15 -16.19
C PRO A 203 -7.60 22.55 -14.87
N ILE A 204 -8.50 23.24 -14.16
CA ILE A 204 -9.00 22.77 -12.85
C ILE A 204 -9.94 21.57 -12.99
N GLU A 205 -10.73 21.50 -14.06
CA GLU A 205 -11.60 20.34 -14.35
C GLU A 205 -10.77 19.11 -14.72
N VAL A 206 -9.67 19.29 -15.47
CA VAL A 206 -8.75 18.19 -15.77
C VAL A 206 -8.06 17.68 -14.50
N LEU A 207 -7.64 18.57 -13.59
CA LEU A 207 -7.11 18.17 -12.29
C LEU A 207 -8.16 17.41 -11.49
N GLN A 208 -9.39 17.93 -11.38
CA GLN A 208 -10.49 17.27 -10.68
C GLN A 208 -10.71 15.84 -11.23
N ALA A 209 -10.89 15.70 -12.54
CA ALA A 209 -11.11 14.40 -13.17
C ALA A 209 -9.95 13.42 -12.94
N ALA A 210 -8.71 13.92 -12.91
CA ALA A 210 -7.53 13.11 -12.59
C ALA A 210 -7.57 12.60 -11.14
N LEU A 211 -7.90 13.45 -10.16
CA LEU A 211 -8.01 13.07 -8.76
C LEU A 211 -9.17 12.09 -8.50
N GLU A 212 -10.33 12.34 -9.13
CA GLU A 212 -11.49 11.45 -9.12
C GLU A 212 -11.14 10.08 -9.72
N SER A 213 -10.37 10.04 -10.81
CA SER A 213 -9.96 8.76 -11.38
C SER A 213 -9.08 7.94 -10.43
N VAL A 214 -8.19 8.56 -9.65
CA VAL A 214 -7.43 7.86 -8.59
C VAL A 214 -8.38 7.35 -7.49
N ALA A 215 -9.38 8.14 -7.10
CA ALA A 215 -10.40 7.73 -6.13
C ALA A 215 -11.22 6.54 -6.62
N LEU A 216 -11.69 6.55 -7.87
CA LEU A 216 -12.41 5.42 -8.49
C LEU A 216 -11.53 4.17 -8.57
N ARG A 217 -10.23 4.33 -8.86
CA ARG A 217 -9.27 3.22 -8.85
C ARG A 217 -9.07 2.62 -7.46
N LEU A 218 -9.12 3.44 -6.40
CA LEU A 218 -9.18 2.95 -5.02
C LEU A 218 -10.51 2.24 -4.74
N GLY A 219 -11.63 2.76 -5.24
CA GLY A 219 -12.95 2.09 -5.19
C GLY A 219 -12.91 0.66 -5.74
N LEU A 220 -12.27 0.43 -6.89
CA LEU A 220 -12.10 -0.91 -7.45
C LEU A 220 -11.28 -1.86 -6.54
N ILE A 221 -10.30 -1.33 -5.80
CA ILE A 221 -9.56 -2.12 -4.81
C ILE A 221 -10.45 -2.38 -3.59
N TYR A 222 -11.19 -1.37 -3.14
CA TYR A 222 -12.13 -1.46 -2.02
C TYR A 222 -13.19 -2.54 -2.25
N GLU A 223 -13.82 -2.60 -3.43
CA GLU A 223 -14.81 -3.62 -3.79
C GLU A 223 -14.28 -5.06 -3.61
N ARG A 224 -12.97 -5.27 -3.81
CA ARG A 224 -12.31 -6.57 -3.64
C ARG A 224 -11.88 -6.84 -2.20
N LEU A 225 -11.65 -5.80 -1.40
CA LEU A 225 -11.26 -5.90 0.01
C LEU A 225 -12.45 -5.96 0.97
N ALA A 226 -13.51 -5.21 0.70
CA ALA A 226 -14.67 -5.07 1.58
C ALA A 226 -15.34 -6.41 1.93
N PRO A 227 -15.47 -7.40 1.02
CA PRO A 227 -16.01 -8.72 1.36
C PRO A 227 -15.15 -9.52 2.35
N LEU A 228 -13.87 -9.16 2.51
CA LEU A 228 -12.94 -9.80 3.44
C LEU A 228 -12.88 -9.09 4.80
N ALA A 229 -13.45 -7.89 4.90
CA ALA A 229 -13.46 -7.09 6.12
C ALA A 229 -14.69 -7.44 6.99
N ALA A 230 -14.65 -7.00 8.25
CA ALA A 230 -15.80 -7.10 9.13
C ALA A 230 -16.97 -6.23 8.60
N PRO A 231 -18.25 -6.61 8.81
CA PRO A 231 -19.39 -5.87 8.25
C PRO A 231 -19.43 -4.37 8.57
N ALA A 232 -18.98 -3.98 9.78
CA ALA A 232 -18.93 -2.59 10.26
C ALA A 232 -17.50 -2.03 10.30
N HIS A 233 -16.65 -2.41 9.34
CA HIS A 233 -15.27 -1.95 9.30
C HIS A 233 -15.15 -0.44 9.08
N GLU A 234 -14.10 0.16 9.66
CA GLU A 234 -13.70 1.54 9.38
C GLU A 234 -12.73 1.60 8.19
N VAL A 235 -12.71 2.72 7.48
CA VAL A 235 -11.65 3.03 6.52
C VAL A 235 -10.77 4.12 7.12
N VAL A 236 -9.51 3.78 7.41
CA VAL A 236 -8.52 4.71 7.97
C VAL A 236 -7.65 5.23 6.84
N ALA A 237 -7.70 6.54 6.59
CA ALA A 237 -7.00 7.17 5.49
C ALA A 237 -5.84 8.03 6.00
N SER A 238 -4.65 7.82 5.44
CA SER A 238 -3.43 8.55 5.77
C SER A 238 -2.70 9.02 4.52
N GLY A 239 -1.69 9.86 4.72
CA GLY A 239 -0.83 10.38 3.65
C GLY A 239 -1.00 11.88 3.44
N GLY A 240 0.12 12.57 3.19
CA GLY A 240 0.18 14.03 3.20
C GLY A 240 -0.76 14.69 2.18
N ALA A 241 -1.09 14.02 1.08
CA ALA A 241 -2.03 14.54 0.09
C ALA A 241 -3.45 14.69 0.66
N LEU A 242 -3.93 13.70 1.44
CA LEU A 242 -5.28 13.72 2.02
C LEU A 242 -5.39 14.64 3.22
N VAL A 243 -4.30 14.80 3.97
CA VAL A 243 -4.24 15.79 5.07
C VAL A 243 -4.36 17.22 4.54
N ARG A 244 -3.82 17.49 3.34
CA ARG A 244 -3.83 18.83 2.73
C ARG A 244 -5.08 19.12 1.89
N SER A 245 -5.73 18.10 1.32
CA SER A 245 -6.93 18.26 0.49
C SER A 245 -8.12 17.50 1.06
N ARG A 246 -9.06 18.24 1.65
CA ARG A 246 -10.34 17.71 2.12
C ARG A 246 -11.25 17.34 0.96
N VAL A 247 -11.17 18.09 -0.14
CA VAL A 247 -11.92 17.79 -1.36
C VAL A 247 -11.52 16.41 -1.89
N TRP A 248 -10.22 16.10 -1.97
CA TRP A 248 -9.79 14.80 -2.47
C TRP A 248 -10.12 13.66 -1.50
N ALA A 249 -10.00 13.90 -0.19
CA ALA A 249 -10.48 12.94 0.81
C ALA A 249 -11.98 12.64 0.64
N GLN A 250 -12.80 13.65 0.33
CA GLN A 250 -14.23 13.45 0.06
C GLN A 250 -14.46 12.65 -1.22
N MET A 251 -13.76 12.95 -2.32
CA MET A 251 -13.86 12.17 -3.56
C MET A 251 -13.54 10.68 -3.34
N ILE A 252 -12.53 10.39 -2.52
CA ILE A 252 -12.22 9.01 -2.11
C ILE A 252 -13.37 8.43 -1.29
N ALA A 253 -13.86 9.14 -0.28
CA ALA A 253 -15.00 8.68 0.53
C ALA A 253 -16.23 8.31 -0.35
N ASP A 254 -16.54 9.17 -1.32
CA ASP A 254 -17.66 8.99 -2.24
C ASP A 254 -17.44 7.78 -3.17
N ALA A 255 -16.23 7.63 -3.72
CA ALA A 255 -15.89 6.49 -4.57
C ALA A 255 -15.91 5.15 -3.82
N LEU A 256 -15.65 5.14 -2.51
CA LEU A 256 -15.76 3.95 -1.67
C LEU A 256 -17.18 3.71 -1.14
N GLY A 257 -18.07 4.70 -1.20
CA GLY A 257 -19.35 4.68 -0.51
C GLY A 257 -19.21 4.56 1.02
N ARG A 258 -18.11 5.09 1.59
CA ARG A 258 -17.76 4.98 3.01
C ARG A 258 -17.08 6.24 3.53
N ALA A 259 -17.44 6.66 4.74
CA ALA A 259 -16.71 7.71 5.44
C ALA A 259 -15.26 7.29 5.72
N LEU A 260 -14.35 8.24 5.59
CA LEU A 260 -12.93 8.06 5.92
C LEU A 260 -12.63 8.64 7.30
N ARG A 261 -11.89 7.88 8.11
CA ARG A 261 -11.24 8.40 9.32
C ARG A 261 -9.82 8.83 8.94
N LEU A 262 -9.56 10.13 8.94
CA LEU A 262 -8.21 10.65 8.70
C LEU A 262 -7.30 10.39 9.91
N ASP A 263 -6.10 9.86 9.65
CA ASP A 263 -5.01 9.62 10.61
C ASP A 263 -3.95 10.73 10.53
#